data_AF-A0A7X3XQ13-F1
#
_entry.id   AF-A0A7X3XQ13-F1
#
_cell.length_a   1.000
_cell.length_b   1.000
_cell.length_c   1.000
_cell.angle_alpha   90.00
_cell.angle_beta   90.00
_cell.angle_gamma   90.00
#
_symmetry.space_group_name_H-M   'P 1'
#
loop_
_entity.id
_entity.type
_entity.pdbx_description
1 polymer ?
#
loop_
_entity_poly.entity_id
_entity_poly.type
_entity_poly.pdbx_seq_one_letter_code
_entity_poly.pdbx_strand_id
1 'polypeptide(L)'
;MDIQRGTGTHPDGITGVSVESAEGVPIAELAKTIPHTQIGITTVAEVRKAGGDVVRTSGRSSYHATLTGLTPEQVSKLLTPTVSNPGRERRK
;
A
#
# COMPACT_ATOMS: atom_id res chain seq x y z
N MET A 1 -2.37 -8.96 -9.92
CA MET A 1 -1.55 -8.25 -8.91
C MET A 1 -1.01 -9.29 -7.95
N ASP A 2 0.29 -9.55 -7.96
CA ASP A 2 0.96 -10.50 -7.08
C ASP A 2 1.18 -9.89 -5.69
N ILE A 3 0.09 -9.62 -4.96
CA ILE A 3 0.20 -9.13 -3.58
C ILE A 3 0.88 -10.17 -2.68
N GLN A 4 0.72 -11.46 -2.98
CA GLN A 4 1.46 -12.54 -2.32
C GLN A 4 3.00 -12.41 -2.39
N ARG A 5 3.55 -11.81 -3.46
CA ARG A 5 5.00 -11.57 -3.56
C ARG A 5 5.44 -10.33 -2.78
N GLY A 6 4.53 -9.38 -2.56
CA GLY A 6 4.74 -8.18 -1.75
C GLY A 6 4.42 -8.35 -0.27
N THR A 7 3.78 -9.45 0.12
CA THR A 7 3.56 -9.79 1.52
C THR A 7 4.81 -10.43 2.10
N GLY A 8 5.40 -9.73 3.07
CA GLY A 8 6.55 -10.22 3.83
C GLY A 8 6.28 -10.13 5.33
N THR A 9 6.95 -10.97 6.09
CA THR A 9 7.00 -10.83 7.56
C THR A 9 8.06 -9.78 7.88
N HIS A 10 7.63 -8.61 8.35
CA HIS A 10 8.57 -7.61 8.85
C HIS A 10 9.30 -8.19 10.08
N PRO A 11 10.59 -7.88 10.30
CA PRO A 11 11.33 -8.35 11.48
C PRO A 11 10.72 -7.97 12.83
N ASP A 12 9.77 -7.04 12.86
CA ASP A 12 8.89 -6.73 14.00
C ASP A 12 7.84 -7.81 14.30
N GLY A 13 7.78 -8.90 13.53
CA GLY A 13 6.76 -9.95 13.67
C GLY A 13 5.43 -9.62 12.99
N ILE A 14 5.38 -8.52 12.24
CA ILE A 14 4.18 -8.05 11.53
C ILE A 14 4.21 -8.58 10.11
N THR A 15 3.40 -9.61 9.83
CA THR A 15 3.17 -10.07 8.45
C THR A 15 2.17 -9.16 7.77
N GLY A 16 2.54 -8.64 6.61
CA GLY A 16 1.74 -7.62 5.95
C GLY A 16 2.22 -7.22 4.57
N VAL A 17 1.50 -6.28 3.97
CA VAL A 17 1.86 -5.65 2.70
C VAL A 17 2.52 -4.30 3.00
N SER A 18 3.71 -4.08 2.45
CA SER A 18 4.32 -2.75 2.44
C SER A 18 3.50 -1.81 1.56
N VAL A 19 2.99 -0.75 2.16
CA VAL A 19 2.18 0.28 1.52
C VAL A 19 2.78 1.65 1.82
N GLU A 20 2.41 2.66 1.04
CA GLU A 20 2.77 4.04 1.33
C GLU A 20 1.54 4.79 1.81
N SER A 21 1.63 5.38 3.00
CA SER A 21 0.51 6.06 3.65
C SER A 21 0.95 7.35 4.32
N ALA A 22 0.41 8.46 3.84
CA ALA A 22 0.63 9.78 4.42
C ALA A 22 -0.66 10.59 4.40
N GLU A 23 -0.87 11.37 5.46
CA GLU A 23 -2.02 12.28 5.55
C GLU A 23 -1.72 13.58 4.82
N GLY A 24 -2.67 14.05 4.01
CA GLY A 24 -2.55 15.31 3.26
C GLY A 24 -1.60 15.26 2.06
N VAL A 25 -0.99 14.11 1.76
CA VAL A 25 -0.11 13.95 0.59
C VAL A 25 -0.92 13.39 -0.59
N PRO A 26 -0.80 13.99 -1.79
CA PRO A 26 -1.48 13.48 -2.96
C PRO A 26 -0.91 12.12 -3.39
N ILE A 27 -1.78 11.25 -3.91
CA ILE A 27 -1.42 9.89 -4.37
C ILE A 27 -0.28 9.92 -5.39
N ALA A 28 -0.17 10.98 -6.21
CA ALA A 28 0.93 11.14 -7.15
C ALA A 28 2.31 11.20 -6.47
N GLU A 29 2.44 11.87 -5.33
CA GLU A 29 3.69 11.92 -4.56
C GLU A 29 3.98 10.57 -3.90
N LEU A 30 2.95 9.92 -3.34
CA LEU A 30 3.06 8.58 -2.76
C LEU A 30 3.42 7.52 -3.81
N ALA A 31 3.00 7.70 -5.06
CA ALA A 31 3.19 6.71 -6.10
C ALA A 31 4.48 6.92 -6.92
N LYS A 32 5.20 8.03 -6.74
CA LYS A 32 6.53 8.27 -7.36
C LYS A 32 7.58 7.25 -6.93
N THR A 33 7.49 6.82 -5.68
CA THR A 33 8.39 5.84 -5.05
C THR A 33 8.02 4.40 -5.42
N ILE A 34 6.83 4.19 -5.99
CA ILE A 34 6.35 2.88 -6.43
C ILE A 34 6.78 2.64 -7.89
N PRO A 35 7.66 1.64 -8.17
CA PRO A 35 8.12 1.37 -9.53
C PRO A 35 7.06 0.72 -10.44
N HIS A 36 5.90 0.34 -9.89
CA HIS A 36 4.81 -0.34 -10.61
C HIS A 36 3.95 0.65 -11.42
N THR A 37 3.38 0.16 -12.53
CA THR A 37 2.51 0.96 -13.43
C THR A 37 1.06 1.07 -12.96
N GLN A 38 0.63 0.19 -12.07
CA GLN A 38 -0.71 0.22 -11.48
C GLN A 38 -0.58 0.25 -9.96
N ILE A 39 -1.48 0.98 -9.32
CA ILE A 39 -1.58 1.09 -7.86
C ILE A 39 -3.04 0.91 -7.43
N GLY A 40 -3.26 0.25 -6.30
CA GLY A 40 -4.55 0.30 -5.63
C GLY A 40 -4.57 1.43 -4.61
N ILE A 41 -5.72 2.05 -4.43
CA ILE A 41 -5.92 3.10 -3.44
C ILE A 41 -6.92 2.57 -2.42
N THR A 42 -6.56 2.61 -1.15
CA THR A 42 -7.46 2.28 -0.06
C THR A 42 -7.24 3.26 1.10
N THR A 43 -8.24 3.41 1.95
CA THR A 43 -8.16 4.27 3.13
C THR A 43 -7.93 3.45 4.39
N VAL A 44 -7.26 4.04 5.39
CA VAL A 44 -7.05 3.39 6.70
C VAL A 44 -8.38 2.99 7.34
N ALA A 45 -9.44 3.78 7.12
CA ALA A 45 -10.78 3.47 7.60
C ALA A 45 -11.33 2.17 6.98
N GLU A 46 -11.18 1.96 5.68
CA GLU A 46 -11.62 0.72 5.01
C GLU A 46 -10.79 -0.49 5.40
N VAL A 47 -9.47 -0.31 5.56
CA VAL A 47 -8.58 -1.36 6.07
C VAL A 47 -9.01 -1.81 7.47
N ARG A 48 -9.26 -0.85 8.37
CA ARG A 48 -9.78 -1.13 9.72
C ARG A 48 -11.15 -1.79 9.70
N LYS A 49 -12.03 -1.36 8.80
CA LYS A 49 -13.35 -1.97 8.61
C LYS A 49 -13.26 -3.42 8.11
N ALA A 50 -12.24 -3.74 7.31
CA ALA A 50 -11.98 -5.10 6.85
C ALA A 50 -11.35 -6.00 7.93
N GLY A 51 -10.97 -5.45 9.09
CA GLY A 51 -10.31 -6.17 10.19
C GLY A 51 -8.79 -6.07 10.19
N GLY A 52 -8.22 -5.21 9.33
CA GLY A 52 -6.79 -4.92 9.30
C GLY A 52 -6.40 -3.70 10.14
N ASP A 53 -5.11 -3.41 10.13
CA ASP A 53 -4.59 -2.13 10.61
C ASP A 53 -3.44 -1.65 9.73
N VAL A 54 -3.24 -0.34 9.67
CA VAL A 54 -2.14 0.28 8.93
C VAL A 54 -1.20 0.91 9.94
N VAL A 55 -0.05 0.27 10.13
CA VAL A 55 0.97 0.70 11.08
C VAL A 55 2.05 1.43 10.29
N ARG A 56 2.32 2.70 10.63
CA ARG A 56 3.50 3.39 10.06
C ARG A 56 4.76 2.72 10.61
N THR A 57 5.56 2.16 9.72
CA THR A 57 6.79 1.44 10.05
C THR A 57 7.96 2.15 9.40
N SER A 58 9.12 2.14 10.07
CA SER A 58 10.35 2.65 9.50
C SER A 58 10.76 1.81 8.28
N GLY A 59 10.72 2.41 7.09
CA GLY A 59 11.13 1.77 5.83
C GLY A 59 11.94 2.71 4.93
N ARG A 60 12.07 2.34 3.65
CA ARG A 60 12.89 3.10 2.66
C ARG A 60 12.36 4.49 2.32
N SER A 61 11.07 4.76 2.57
CA SER A 61 10.41 6.03 2.28
C SER A 61 9.92 6.69 3.57
N SER A 62 9.89 8.02 3.60
CA SER A 62 9.30 8.79 4.71
C SER A 62 7.80 8.51 4.94
N TYR A 63 7.14 7.88 3.97
CA TYR A 63 5.72 7.53 3.99
C TYR A 63 5.46 6.02 4.12
N HIS A 64 6.50 5.25 4.45
CA HIS A 64 6.39 3.80 4.56
C HIS A 64 5.43 3.40 5.68
N ALA A 65 4.51 2.49 5.36
CA ALA A 65 3.58 1.88 6.29
C ALA A 65 3.43 0.40 5.96
N THR A 66 3.11 -0.39 6.97
CA THR A 66 2.82 -1.81 6.83
C THR A 66 1.36 -2.03 7.14
N LEU A 67 0.63 -2.54 6.15
CA LEU A 67 -0.73 -3.01 6.33
C LEU A 67 -0.68 -4.42 6.89
N THR A 68 -1.27 -4.62 8.06
CA THR A 68 -1.31 -5.90 8.77
C THR A 68 -2.73 -6.30 9.16
N GLY A 69 -2.90 -7.52 9.66
CA GLY A 69 -4.21 -8.07 10.08
C GLY A 69 -5.13 -8.50 8.94
N LEU A 70 -4.70 -8.38 7.68
CA LEU A 70 -5.46 -8.81 6.50
C LEU A 70 -4.69 -9.84 5.68
N THR A 71 -5.43 -10.75 5.07
CA THR A 71 -4.85 -11.71 4.14
C THR A 71 -4.48 -11.04 2.80
N PRO A 72 -3.52 -11.58 2.04
CA PRO A 72 -3.14 -11.04 0.72
C PRO A 72 -4.35 -10.92 -0.22
N GLU A 73 -5.31 -11.84 -0.11
CA GLU A 73 -6.54 -11.86 -0.90
C GLU A 73 -7.48 -10.70 -0.52
N GLN A 74 -7.65 -10.42 0.76
CA GLN A 74 -8.44 -9.28 1.22
C GLN A 74 -7.81 -7.95 0.78
N VAL A 75 -6.48 -7.83 0.88
CA VAL A 75 -5.76 -6.64 0.44
C VAL A 75 -5.87 -6.47 -1.08
N SER A 76 -5.74 -7.55 -1.84
CA SER A 76 -5.95 -7.53 -3.30
C SER A 76 -7.35 -7.04 -3.64
N LYS A 77 -8.37 -7.50 -2.90
CA LYS A 77 -9.76 -7.07 -3.09
C LYS A 77 -9.99 -5.60 -2.72
N LEU A 78 -9.39 -5.11 -1.63
CA LEU A 78 -9.43 -3.71 -1.20
C LEU A 78 -8.74 -2.77 -2.19
N LEU A 79 -7.65 -3.24 -2.80
CA LEU A 79 -6.85 -2.49 -3.77
C LEU A 79 -7.38 -2.61 -5.20
N THR A 80 -8.49 -3.33 -5.40
CA THR A 80 -9.17 -3.49 -6.69
C THR A 80 -10.47 -2.68 -6.70
N PRO A 81 -10.72 -1.85 -7.74
CA PRO A 81 -9.95 -1.72 -8.97
C PRO A 81 -8.64 -0.94 -8.78
N THR A 82 -7.59 -1.40 -9.44
CA THR A 82 -6.31 -0.68 -9.50
C THR A 82 -6.40 0.44 -10.53
N VAL A 83 -5.81 1.58 -10.22
CA VAL A 83 -5.71 2.72 -11.12
C VAL A 83 -4.31 2.81 -11.72
N SER A 84 -4.18 3.48 -12.86
CA SER A 84 -2.87 3.82 -13.42
C SER A 84 -2.07 4.65 -12.42
N ASN A 85 -0.80 4.32 -12.24
CA ASN A 85 0.08 5.03 -11.31
C ASN A 85 0.24 6.51 -11.78
N PRO A 86 -0.31 7.50 -11.06
CA PRO A 86 -0.22 8.91 -11.42
C PRO A 86 1.21 9.45 -11.26
N GLY A 87 2.01 8.87 -10.36
CA GLY A 87 3.45 9.16 -10.23
C GLY A 87 4.27 8.68 -11.43
N ARG A 88 3.70 7.79 -12.25
CA ARG A 88 4.28 7.31 -13.51
C ARG A 88 3.54 7.85 -14.74
N GLU A 89 2.53 8.69 -14.57
CA GLU A 89 1.81 9.27 -15.70
C GLU A 89 2.81 10.04 -16.56
N ARG A 90 3.02 9.45 -17.73
CA ARG A 90 4.09 9.72 -18.67
C ARG A 90 4.06 11.22 -19.00
N ARG A 91 5.16 11.93 -18.70
CA ARG A 91 5.49 13.18 -19.40
C ARG A 91 5.27 12.92 -20.89
N LYS A 92 4.22 13.52 -21.45
CA LYS A 92 4.10 13.67 -22.91
C LYS A 92 5.19 14.61 -23.40
#